data_AF-A0A6F9CD54-F1
#
_entry.id   AF-A0A6F9CD54-F1
#
_cell.length_a   1.000
_cell.length_b   1.000
_cell.length_c   1.000
_cell.angle_alpha   90.00
_cell.angle_beta   90.00
_cell.angle_gamma   90.00
#
_symmetry.space_group_name_H-M   'P 1'
#
loop_
_entity.id
_entity.type
_entity.pdbx_description
1 polymer ?
#
loop_
_entity_poly.entity_id
_entity_poly.type
_entity_poly.pdbx_seq_one_letter_code
_entity_poly.pdbx_strand_id
1 'polypeptide(L)'
;IISTLLLAITLFGHGFFHKKEEIGEILPGIVMMYVLEAATLLEELTRDEYLAMMPLSRANQTDIKEIYNMQTNIKCCGLVQGYQDWGTDIPISCLCSDEDSTDFKCVARGNNTRFVIHYPNSDKPEDDDRKRLMDEHMLVYEEPCLPILISVLGYGLILITGIFIALTALWDIGVALAITILCQMRRKFDVPPVIFTSQPHQYRE
;
A
#
# COMPACT_ATOMS: atom_id res chain seq x y z
N ILE A 1 28.04 1.53 11.61
CA ILE A 1 26.90 1.78 10.69
C ILE A 1 26.84 3.25 10.26
N ILE A 2 26.61 4.21 11.16
CA ILE A 2 26.54 5.63 10.78
C ILE A 2 27.91 6.18 10.32
N SER A 3 29.01 5.81 10.99
CA SER A 3 30.36 6.22 10.59
C SER A 3 30.82 5.61 9.25
N THR A 4 30.34 4.42 8.93
CA THR A 4 30.61 3.75 7.65
C THR A 4 29.77 4.36 6.52
N LEU A 5 28.54 4.77 6.82
CA LEU A 5 27.67 5.53 5.90
C LEU A 5 28.26 6.92 5.59
N LEU A 6 28.76 7.63 6.61
CA LEU A 6 29.38 8.95 6.42
C LEU A 6 30.68 8.86 5.63
N LEU A 7 31.52 7.84 5.89
CA LEU A 7 32.73 7.59 5.11
C LEU A 7 32.42 7.26 3.65
N ALA A 8 31.39 6.45 3.39
CA ALA A 8 30.91 6.17 2.04
C ALA A 8 30.44 7.46 1.35
N ILE A 9 29.60 8.28 2.00
CA ILE A 9 29.11 9.54 1.42
C ILE A 9 30.28 10.51 1.10
N THR A 10 31.31 10.59 1.95
CA THR A 10 32.49 11.45 1.69
C THR A 10 33.39 10.92 0.58
N LEU A 11 33.61 9.61 0.49
CA LEU A 11 34.41 8.98 -0.58
C LEU A 11 33.69 9.03 -1.93
N PHE A 12 32.36 8.81 -1.94
CA PHE A 12 31.52 8.97 -3.13
C PHE A 12 31.37 10.44 -3.53
N GLY A 13 31.34 11.37 -2.57
CA GLY A 13 31.23 12.81 -2.80
C GLY A 13 32.42 13.45 -3.50
N HIS A 14 33.65 12.99 -3.24
CA HIS A 14 34.85 13.57 -3.87
C HIS A 14 35.06 13.10 -5.32
N GLY A 15 34.54 11.94 -5.70
CA GLY A 15 34.48 11.48 -7.11
C GLY A 15 33.28 12.00 -7.90
N PHE A 16 32.31 12.61 -7.22
CA PHE A 16 30.95 12.89 -7.70
C PHE A 16 30.86 13.94 -8.81
N PHE A 17 31.87 14.81 -8.94
CA PHE A 17 31.78 15.93 -9.89
C PHE A 17 31.95 15.50 -11.35
N HIS A 18 32.50 14.31 -11.61
CA HIS A 18 32.70 13.77 -12.96
C HIS A 18 31.71 12.64 -13.33
N LYS A 19 30.80 12.27 -12.41
CA LYS A 19 29.96 11.05 -12.46
C LYS A 19 28.46 11.32 -12.29
N LYS A 20 27.97 12.52 -12.67
CA LYS A 20 26.56 12.93 -12.50
C LYS A 20 25.54 12.07 -13.28
N GLU A 21 25.98 11.30 -14.26
CA GLU A 21 25.12 10.45 -15.11
C GLU A 21 24.76 9.09 -14.46
N GLU A 22 25.61 8.54 -13.57
CA GLU A 22 25.37 7.22 -12.96
C GLU A 22 24.41 7.24 -11.74
N ILE A 23 24.26 8.38 -11.06
CA ILE A 23 23.44 8.44 -9.84
C ILE A 23 21.95 8.28 -10.15
N GLY A 24 21.49 8.75 -11.32
CA GLY A 24 20.09 8.62 -11.74
C GLY A 24 19.64 7.18 -11.93
N GLU A 25 20.52 6.30 -12.40
CA GLU A 25 20.19 4.89 -12.67
C GLU A 25 20.16 4.02 -11.41
N ILE A 26 20.98 4.34 -10.41
CA ILE A 26 21.08 3.56 -9.15
C ILE A 26 20.02 3.99 -8.13
N LEU A 27 19.57 5.25 -8.20
CA LEU A 27 18.59 5.84 -7.29
C LEU A 27 17.27 5.06 -7.17
N PRO A 28 16.58 4.64 -8.26
CA PRO A 28 15.33 3.88 -8.13
C PRO A 28 15.53 2.53 -7.42
N GLY A 29 16.67 1.86 -7.64
CA GLY A 29 17.00 0.61 -6.95
C GLY A 29 17.23 0.83 -5.45
N ILE A 30 17.92 1.91 -5.09
CA ILE A 30 18.12 2.31 -3.68
C ILE A 30 16.77 2.65 -3.02
N VAL A 31 15.90 3.39 -3.69
CA VAL A 31 14.56 3.74 -3.18
C VAL A 31 13.73 2.48 -2.95
N MET A 32 13.73 1.53 -3.89
CA MET A 32 13.02 0.26 -3.73
C MET A 32 13.53 -0.53 -2.53
N MET A 33 14.85 -0.59 -2.33
CA MET A 33 15.45 -1.27 -1.18
C MET A 33 15.01 -0.63 0.16
N TYR A 34 15.04 0.70 0.27
CA TYR A 34 14.56 1.40 1.46
C TYR A 34 13.05 1.21 1.69
N VAL A 35 12.24 1.14 0.63
CA VAL A 35 10.80 0.89 0.75
C VAL A 35 10.52 -0.52 1.22
N LEU A 36 11.28 -1.51 0.76
CA LEU A 36 11.17 -2.89 1.27
C LEU A 36 11.56 -2.96 2.75
N GLU A 37 12.66 -2.32 3.15
CA GLU A 37 13.06 -2.22 4.57
C GLU A 37 11.96 -1.53 5.41
N ALA A 38 11.45 -0.39 4.95
CA ALA A 38 10.40 0.35 5.63
C ALA A 38 9.07 -0.44 5.71
N ALA A 39 8.71 -1.18 4.67
CA ALA A 39 7.53 -2.04 4.67
C ALA A 39 7.63 -3.09 5.77
N THR A 40 8.75 -3.82 5.84
CA THR A 40 8.95 -4.82 6.91
C THR A 40 8.89 -4.22 8.31
N LEU A 41 9.46 -3.02 8.51
CA LEU A 41 9.41 -2.33 9.80
C LEU A 41 7.99 -1.85 10.14
N LEU A 42 7.21 -1.42 9.14
CA LEU A 42 5.83 -1.03 9.34
C LEU A 42 4.95 -2.22 9.71
N GLU A 43 5.17 -3.38 9.08
CA GLU A 43 4.42 -4.60 9.39
C GLU A 43 4.56 -4.98 10.88
N GLU A 44 5.78 -4.90 11.43
CA GLU A 44 6.03 -5.17 12.84
C GLU A 44 5.44 -4.11 13.77
N LEU A 45 5.60 -2.81 13.45
CA LEU A 45 5.00 -1.74 14.25
C LEU A 45 3.46 -1.84 14.28
N THR A 46 2.85 -2.13 13.14
CA THR A 46 1.41 -2.32 13.02
C THR A 46 0.96 -3.52 13.85
N ARG A 47 1.70 -4.63 13.77
CA ARG A 47 1.44 -5.82 14.60
C ARG A 47 1.44 -5.45 16.08
N ASP A 48 2.48 -4.78 16.57
CA ASP A 48 2.63 -4.42 17.98
C ASP A 48 1.51 -3.50 18.48
N GLU A 49 1.10 -2.52 17.67
CA GLU A 49 -0.02 -1.62 17.99
C GLU A 49 -1.34 -2.38 18.16
N TYR A 50 -1.67 -3.26 17.21
CA TYR A 50 -2.89 -4.06 17.28
C TYR A 50 -2.86 -5.07 18.43
N LEU A 51 -1.69 -5.67 18.72
CA LEU A 51 -1.52 -6.54 19.87
C LEU A 51 -1.72 -5.80 21.20
N ALA A 52 -1.36 -4.52 21.29
CA ALA A 52 -1.58 -3.70 22.48
C ALA A 52 -3.07 -3.45 22.79
N MET A 53 -3.96 -3.60 21.81
CA MET A 53 -5.42 -3.48 21.99
C MET A 53 -6.06 -4.75 22.56
N MET A 54 -5.33 -5.86 22.65
CA MET A 54 -5.84 -7.10 23.20
C MET A 54 -6.03 -7.02 24.73
N PRO A 55 -7.07 -7.67 25.31
CA PRO A 55 -8.10 -8.45 24.62
C PRO A 55 -9.21 -7.58 24.01
N LEU A 56 -9.68 -7.96 22.82
CA LEU A 56 -10.75 -7.28 22.06
C LEU A 56 -12.04 -7.04 22.87
N SER A 57 -12.36 -7.92 23.82
CA SER A 57 -13.55 -7.81 24.67
C SER A 57 -13.57 -6.60 25.60
N ARG A 58 -12.43 -5.92 25.79
CA ARG A 58 -12.29 -4.74 26.65
C ARG A 58 -12.08 -3.44 25.88
N ALA A 59 -12.10 -3.48 24.55
CA ALA A 59 -11.89 -2.30 23.72
C ALA A 59 -12.98 -1.23 23.91
N ASN A 60 -12.63 0.04 23.66
CA ASN A 60 -13.60 1.14 23.68
C ASN A 60 -14.63 0.99 22.54
N GLN A 61 -15.79 1.63 22.65
CA GLN A 61 -16.88 1.50 21.68
C GLN A 61 -16.49 1.97 20.27
N THR A 62 -15.58 2.94 20.14
CA THR A 62 -15.07 3.41 18.84
C THR A 62 -14.18 2.36 18.20
N ASP A 63 -13.16 1.89 18.93
CA ASP A 63 -12.15 0.95 18.44
C ASP A 63 -12.78 -0.40 18.05
N ILE A 64 -13.74 -0.87 18.86
CA ILE A 64 -14.43 -2.14 18.61
C ILE A 64 -15.32 -2.08 17.36
N LYS A 65 -15.89 -0.90 17.05
CA LYS A 65 -16.69 -0.69 15.83
C LYS A 65 -15.83 -0.78 14.58
N GLU A 66 -14.62 -0.25 14.62
CA GLU A 66 -13.67 -0.35 13.50
C GLU A 66 -13.30 -1.80 13.24
N ILE A 67 -13.07 -2.59 14.29
CA ILE A 67 -12.83 -4.03 14.18
C ILE A 67 -14.02 -4.76 13.54
N TYR A 68 -15.26 -4.44 13.93
CA TYR A 68 -16.45 -5.06 13.32
C TYR A 68 -16.61 -4.74 11.84
N ASN A 69 -16.37 -3.48 11.45
CA ASN A 69 -16.38 -3.08 10.04
C ASN A 69 -15.30 -3.82 9.27
N MET A 70 -14.10 -3.93 9.84
CA MET A 70 -12.98 -4.62 9.25
C MET A 70 -13.29 -6.11 9.04
N GLN A 71 -13.78 -6.80 10.07
CA GLN A 71 -14.19 -8.22 9.99
C GLN A 71 -15.24 -8.46 8.90
N THR A 72 -16.21 -7.55 8.78
CA THR A 72 -17.28 -7.64 7.76
C THR A 72 -16.74 -7.42 6.34
N ASN A 73 -15.85 -6.45 6.15
CA ASN A 73 -15.31 -6.10 4.84
C ASN A 73 -14.23 -7.07 4.36
N ILE A 74 -13.42 -7.59 5.28
CA ILE A 74 -12.26 -8.46 4.98
C ILE A 74 -12.60 -9.94 5.17
N LYS A 75 -13.79 -10.26 5.71
CA LYS A 75 -14.29 -11.64 5.84
C LYS A 75 -13.35 -12.51 6.69
N CYS A 76 -12.93 -11.93 7.80
CA CYS A 76 -12.03 -12.52 8.79
C CYS A 76 -12.66 -12.39 10.18
N CYS A 77 -12.15 -13.13 11.17
CA CYS A 77 -12.65 -13.03 12.54
C CYS A 77 -11.53 -12.96 13.56
N GLY A 78 -11.71 -12.12 14.59
CA GLY A 78 -10.71 -11.88 15.62
C GLY A 78 -9.45 -11.21 15.07
N LEU A 79 -8.33 -11.30 15.79
CA LEU A 79 -7.12 -10.56 15.46
C LEU A 79 -5.94 -11.49 15.19
N VAL A 80 -5.61 -12.37 16.13
CA VAL A 80 -4.44 -13.27 16.10
C VAL A 80 -4.85 -14.73 16.07
N GLN A 81 -5.72 -15.16 16.98
CA GLN A 81 -6.16 -16.56 17.10
C GLN A 81 -7.52 -16.80 16.45
N GLY A 82 -7.87 -15.97 15.47
CA GLY A 82 -9.15 -16.05 14.81
C GLY A 82 -10.30 -15.71 15.77
N TYR A 83 -11.45 -16.37 15.58
CA TYR A 83 -12.63 -16.21 16.43
C TYR A 83 -12.42 -16.48 17.93
N GLN A 84 -11.34 -17.19 18.30
CA GLN A 84 -11.06 -17.54 19.70
C GLN A 84 -10.65 -16.32 20.53
N ASP A 85 -10.19 -15.24 19.91
CA ASP A 85 -9.83 -13.99 20.60
C ASP A 85 -11.03 -13.33 21.29
N TRP A 86 -12.24 -13.67 20.87
CA TRP A 86 -13.50 -13.20 21.47
C TRP A 86 -13.95 -14.02 22.69
N GLY A 87 -13.34 -15.18 22.94
CA GLY A 87 -13.73 -16.09 24.03
C GLY A 87 -15.13 -16.66 23.82
N THR A 88 -16.07 -16.35 24.71
CA THR A 88 -17.46 -16.86 24.62
C THR A 88 -18.35 -16.02 23.73
N ASP A 89 -18.03 -14.74 23.54
CA ASP A 89 -18.97 -13.74 23.02
C ASP A 89 -18.52 -13.31 21.61
N ILE A 90 -18.92 -14.09 20.60
CA ILE A 90 -18.52 -13.87 19.22
C ILE A 90 -19.46 -12.84 18.58
N PRO A 91 -18.94 -11.75 17.97
CA PRO A 91 -19.79 -10.75 17.33
C PRO A 91 -20.37 -11.27 16.01
N ILE A 92 -21.53 -10.73 15.61
CA ILE A 92 -22.15 -11.06 14.32
C ILE A 92 -21.32 -10.66 13.09
N SER A 93 -20.34 -9.75 13.24
CA SER A 93 -19.38 -9.40 12.18
C SER A 93 -18.51 -10.58 11.74
N CYS A 94 -18.41 -11.61 12.58
CA CYS A 94 -17.67 -12.84 12.29
C CYS A 94 -18.50 -13.92 11.58
N LEU A 95 -19.78 -13.67 11.32
CA LEU A 95 -20.68 -14.65 10.72
C LEU A 95 -20.29 -14.89 9.25
N CYS A 96 -20.04 -16.15 8.93
CA CYS A 96 -19.82 -16.59 7.55
C CYS A 96 -21.13 -17.07 6.93
N SER A 97 -21.51 -16.47 5.81
CA SER A 97 -22.68 -16.86 5.03
C SER A 97 -22.39 -18.09 4.18
N ASP A 98 -23.42 -18.82 3.76
CA ASP A 98 -23.29 -19.94 2.83
C ASP A 98 -22.67 -19.51 1.50
N GLU A 99 -22.99 -18.29 1.04
CA GLU A 99 -22.36 -17.68 -0.15
C GLU A 99 -20.87 -17.42 0.08
N ASP A 100 -20.48 -16.99 1.27
CA ASP A 100 -19.09 -16.73 1.60
C ASP A 100 -18.30 -18.05 1.74
N SER A 101 -18.95 -19.15 2.08
CA SER A 101 -18.31 -20.46 2.27
C SER A 101 -17.70 -21.07 1.00
N THR A 102 -18.04 -20.55 -0.19
CA THR A 102 -17.40 -20.97 -1.45
C THR A 102 -16.02 -20.36 -1.64
N ASP A 103 -15.83 -19.13 -1.15
CA ASP A 103 -14.64 -18.32 -1.40
C ASP A 103 -13.75 -18.20 -0.15
N PHE A 104 -14.34 -18.35 1.04
CA PHE A 104 -13.67 -18.19 2.33
C PHE A 104 -13.78 -19.45 3.19
N LYS A 105 -12.75 -19.68 4.02
CA LYS A 105 -12.71 -20.82 4.93
C LYS A 105 -13.52 -20.53 6.20
N CYS A 106 -14.54 -21.33 6.43
CA CYS A 106 -15.46 -21.15 7.55
C CYS A 106 -15.55 -22.40 8.42
N VAL A 107 -15.66 -22.20 9.73
CA VAL A 107 -15.64 -23.27 10.73
C VAL A 107 -16.85 -23.20 11.65
N ALA A 108 -17.28 -24.37 12.11
CA ALA A 108 -18.32 -24.47 13.11
C ALA A 108 -17.83 -23.88 14.45
N ARG A 109 -18.71 -23.10 15.07
CA ARG A 109 -18.51 -22.55 16.40
C ARG A 109 -18.60 -23.67 17.46
N GLY A 110 -17.76 -23.63 18.49
CA GLY A 110 -17.86 -24.57 19.63
C GLY A 110 -19.13 -24.35 20.47
N ASN A 111 -19.71 -25.41 21.04
CA ASN A 111 -21.02 -25.40 21.71
C ASN A 111 -21.21 -24.33 22.82
N ASN A 112 -20.12 -23.88 23.46
CA ASN A 112 -20.18 -23.01 24.65
C ASN A 112 -20.15 -21.50 24.35
N THR A 113 -19.96 -21.10 23.10
CA THR A 113 -19.92 -19.68 22.75
C THR A 113 -21.34 -19.16 22.45
N ARG A 114 -21.52 -17.87 22.22
CA ARG A 114 -22.79 -17.26 21.84
C ARG A 114 -22.53 -16.12 20.87
N PHE A 115 -23.47 -15.88 19.97
CA PHE A 115 -23.41 -14.71 19.10
C PHE A 115 -23.97 -13.50 19.84
N VAL A 116 -23.21 -12.41 19.87
CA VAL A 116 -23.61 -11.15 20.52
C VAL A 116 -23.88 -10.09 19.46
N ILE A 117 -25.05 -9.47 19.55
CA ILE A 117 -25.42 -8.31 18.75
C ILE A 117 -25.07 -7.06 19.56
N HIS A 118 -23.97 -6.39 19.23
CA HIS A 118 -23.69 -5.07 19.78
C HIS A 118 -24.50 -4.01 19.03
N TYR A 119 -25.72 -3.73 19.51
CA TYR A 119 -26.49 -2.58 19.05
C TYR A 119 -26.09 -1.34 19.87
N PRO A 120 -25.62 -0.24 19.25
CA PRO A 120 -25.56 1.03 19.94
C PRO A 120 -27.01 1.54 20.07
N ASN A 121 -27.56 1.45 21.29
CA ASN A 121 -28.89 1.94 21.69
C ASN A 121 -30.08 1.24 21.03
N SER A 122 -30.61 0.21 21.68
CA SER A 122 -32.01 -0.16 21.49
C SER A 122 -32.61 -0.77 22.77
N ASP A 123 -33.36 0.04 23.50
CA ASP A 123 -34.36 -0.40 24.49
C ASP A 123 -35.53 -1.10 23.77
N LYS A 124 -35.34 -2.35 23.32
CA LYS A 124 -36.47 -3.20 22.92
C LYS A 124 -36.36 -4.60 23.54
N PRO A 125 -37.47 -5.13 24.09
CA PRO A 125 -37.48 -6.45 24.69
C PRO A 125 -37.21 -7.53 23.65
N GLU A 126 -36.50 -8.56 24.12
CA GLU A 126 -36.12 -9.78 23.42
C GLU A 126 -37.38 -10.58 23.03
N ASP A 127 -37.84 -10.44 21.78
CA ASP A 127 -38.87 -11.33 21.23
C ASP A 127 -38.25 -12.69 20.86
N ASP A 128 -38.67 -13.71 21.60
CA ASP A 128 -38.22 -15.11 21.59
C ASP A 128 -38.40 -15.82 20.22
N ASP A 129 -39.25 -15.30 19.34
CA ASP A 129 -39.61 -15.95 18.07
C ASP A 129 -38.55 -15.79 16.95
N ARG A 130 -37.64 -14.81 17.01
CA ARG A 130 -36.55 -14.70 16.01
C ARG A 130 -35.39 -15.66 16.27
N LYS A 131 -35.37 -16.28 17.45
CA LYS A 131 -34.29 -17.16 17.91
C LYS A 131 -34.26 -18.51 17.19
N ARG A 132 -35.38 -18.92 16.56
CA ARG A 132 -35.56 -20.28 16.03
C ARG A 132 -35.25 -20.50 14.55
N LEU A 133 -34.95 -19.46 13.77
CA LEU A 133 -34.66 -19.60 12.33
C LEU A 133 -33.16 -19.61 11.99
N MET A 134 -32.28 -19.43 12.98
CA MET A 134 -30.85 -19.23 12.73
C MET A 134 -29.96 -20.32 13.39
N ASP A 135 -30.52 -21.41 13.92
CA ASP A 135 -29.73 -22.39 14.70
C ASP A 135 -29.17 -23.56 13.88
N GLU A 136 -29.41 -23.59 12.57
CA GLU A 136 -28.94 -24.68 11.72
C GLU A 136 -27.82 -24.17 10.79
N HIS A 137 -26.59 -24.20 11.31
CA HIS A 137 -25.30 -23.94 10.63
C HIS A 137 -24.77 -22.48 10.63
N MET A 138 -24.78 -21.77 11.76
CA MET A 138 -24.02 -20.51 11.85
C MET A 138 -22.51 -20.77 11.91
N LEU A 139 -21.85 -20.60 10.76
CA LEU A 139 -20.41 -20.74 10.58
C LEU A 139 -19.69 -19.41 10.91
N VAL A 140 -18.42 -19.50 11.28
CA VAL A 140 -17.58 -18.35 11.60
C VAL A 140 -16.35 -18.35 10.69
N TYR A 141 -15.89 -17.18 10.24
CA TYR A 141 -14.64 -17.09 9.49
C TYR A 141 -13.48 -17.63 10.31
N GLU A 142 -12.70 -18.53 9.70
CA GLU A 142 -11.56 -19.14 10.38
C GLU A 142 -10.35 -18.19 10.42
N GLU A 143 -10.18 -17.37 9.39
CA GLU A 143 -8.97 -16.59 9.21
C GLU A 143 -8.86 -15.40 10.18
N PRO A 144 -7.68 -15.18 10.80
CA PRO A 144 -7.43 -14.02 11.65
C PRO A 144 -7.25 -12.73 10.82
N CYS A 145 -7.75 -11.61 11.32
CA CYS A 145 -7.72 -10.35 10.58
C CYS A 145 -6.36 -9.65 10.53
N LEU A 146 -5.51 -9.80 11.56
CA LEU A 146 -4.23 -9.08 11.64
C LEU A 146 -3.25 -9.43 10.50
N PRO A 147 -2.97 -10.70 10.17
CA PRO A 147 -2.05 -11.01 9.07
C PRO A 147 -2.60 -10.55 7.71
N ILE A 148 -3.92 -10.59 7.50
CA ILE A 148 -4.54 -10.10 6.26
C ILE A 148 -4.35 -8.58 6.17
N LEU A 149 -4.58 -7.85 7.26
CA LEU A 149 -4.38 -6.40 7.31
C LEU A 149 -2.96 -6.00 6.97
N ILE A 150 -1.99 -6.62 7.64
CA ILE A 150 -0.56 -6.37 7.45
C ILE A 150 -0.19 -6.63 5.99
N SER A 151 -0.65 -7.75 5.42
CA SER A 151 -0.40 -8.08 4.02
C SER A 151 -1.00 -7.04 3.06
N VAL A 152 -2.22 -6.57 3.31
CA VAL A 152 -2.87 -5.56 2.47
C VAL A 152 -2.13 -4.23 2.53
N LEU A 153 -1.71 -3.81 3.73
CA LEU A 153 -0.93 -2.58 3.93
C LEU A 153 0.43 -2.65 3.23
N GLY A 154 1.19 -3.74 3.42
CA GLY A 154 2.49 -3.93 2.79
C GLY A 154 2.39 -3.96 1.25
N TYR A 155 1.44 -4.71 0.71
CA TYR A 155 1.22 -4.77 -0.73
C TYR A 155 0.79 -3.40 -1.30
N GLY A 156 -0.07 -2.67 -0.59
CA GLY A 156 -0.48 -1.31 -0.97
C GLY A 156 0.71 -0.35 -1.10
N LEU A 157 1.65 -0.38 -0.15
CA LEU A 157 2.85 0.45 -0.19
C LEU A 157 3.76 0.14 -1.38
N ILE A 158 3.95 -1.15 -1.67
CA ILE A 158 4.75 -1.60 -2.82
C ILE A 158 4.10 -1.12 -4.12
N LEU A 159 2.78 -1.29 -4.27
CA LEU A 159 2.05 -0.83 -5.45
C LEU A 159 2.13 0.68 -5.64
N ILE A 160 1.85 1.46 -4.60
CA ILE A 160 1.89 2.93 -4.65
C ILE A 160 3.29 3.41 -5.05
N THR A 161 4.32 2.86 -4.43
CA THR A 161 5.72 3.20 -4.75
C THR A 161 6.05 2.87 -6.20
N GLY A 162 5.65 1.69 -6.68
CA GLY A 162 5.84 1.28 -8.08
C GLY A 162 5.19 2.25 -9.07
N ILE A 163 3.97 2.72 -8.78
CA ILE A 163 3.27 3.72 -9.62
C ILE A 163 4.04 5.04 -9.64
N PHE A 164 4.50 5.53 -8.49
CA PHE A 164 5.27 6.77 -8.43
C PHE A 164 6.59 6.68 -9.22
N ILE A 165 7.33 5.57 -9.09
CA ILE A 165 8.58 5.35 -9.84
C ILE A 165 8.31 5.31 -11.35
N ALA A 166 7.22 4.68 -11.79
CA ALA A 166 6.86 4.65 -13.20
C ALA A 166 6.52 6.04 -13.74
N LEU A 167 5.76 6.83 -12.98
CA LEU A 167 5.40 8.21 -13.35
C LEU A 167 6.62 9.14 -13.42
N THR A 168 7.57 9.01 -12.49
CA THR A 168 8.79 9.81 -12.50
C THR A 168 9.65 9.45 -13.72
N ALA A 169 9.81 8.16 -14.02
CA ALA A 169 10.56 7.72 -15.20
C ALA A 169 9.94 8.24 -16.51
N LEU A 170 8.61 8.21 -16.64
CA LEU A 170 7.92 8.78 -17.81
C LEU A 170 8.17 10.29 -17.95
N TRP A 171 8.17 11.02 -16.82
CA TRP A 171 8.46 12.44 -16.82
C TRP A 171 9.91 12.74 -17.26
N ASP A 172 10.87 11.99 -16.73
CA ASP A 172 12.29 12.14 -17.07
C ASP A 172 12.54 11.85 -18.56
N ILE A 173 11.93 10.79 -19.09
CA ILE A 173 11.99 10.46 -20.52
C ILE A 173 11.39 11.60 -21.36
N GLY A 174 10.26 12.16 -20.93
CA GLY A 174 9.62 13.29 -21.62
C GLY A 174 10.51 14.53 -21.69
N VAL A 175 11.15 14.89 -20.57
CA VAL A 175 12.09 16.01 -20.51
C VAL A 175 13.31 15.76 -21.40
N ALA A 176 13.89 14.56 -21.36
CA ALA A 176 15.02 14.20 -22.21
C ALA A 176 14.67 14.31 -23.71
N LEU A 177 13.51 13.79 -24.12
CA LEU A 177 13.04 13.89 -25.51
C LEU A 177 12.81 15.34 -25.93
N ALA A 178 12.20 16.17 -25.07
CA ALA A 178 12.00 17.59 -25.37
C ALA A 178 13.34 18.33 -25.59
N ILE A 179 14.33 18.09 -24.72
CA ILE A 179 15.68 18.67 -24.85
C ILE A 179 16.33 18.23 -26.18
N THR A 180 16.27 16.93 -26.51
CA THR A 180 16.88 16.43 -27.76
C THR A 180 16.23 17.04 -29.01
N ILE A 181 14.91 17.19 -29.04
CA ILE A 181 14.18 17.83 -30.15
C ILE A 181 14.58 19.31 -30.29
N LEU A 182 14.64 20.06 -29.19
CA LEU A 182 15.06 21.47 -29.21
C LEU A 182 16.49 21.63 -29.73
N CYS A 183 17.41 20.76 -29.32
CA CYS A 183 18.79 20.74 -29.82
C CYS A 183 18.85 20.46 -31.34
N GLN A 184 18.03 19.53 -31.83
CA GLN A 184 17.97 19.21 -33.26
C GLN A 184 17.41 20.35 -34.10
N MET A 185 16.39 21.07 -33.63
CA MET A 185 15.83 22.22 -34.33
C MET A 185 16.83 23.38 -34.42
N ARG A 186 17.55 23.68 -33.32
CA ARG A 186 18.55 24.74 -33.29
C ARG A 186 19.68 24.50 -34.30
N ARG A 187 20.20 23.27 -34.39
CA ARG A 187 21.30 22.92 -35.30
C ARG A 187 20.94 23.08 -36.77
N LYS A 188 19.66 22.97 -37.14
CA LYS A 188 19.21 23.16 -38.53
C LYS A 188 19.14 24.64 -38.96
N PHE A 189 19.20 25.59 -38.03
CA PHE A 189 19.12 27.03 -38.32
C PHE A 189 20.48 27.73 -38.53
N ASP A 190 21.61 27.09 -38.19
CA ASP A 190 22.96 27.58 -38.52
C ASP A 190 23.25 27.38 -40.03
N VAL A 191 22.69 28.26 -40.85
CA VAL A 191 23.03 28.37 -42.28
C VAL A 191 24.40 29.03 -42.43
N PRO A 192 25.31 28.49 -43.28
CA PRO A 192 26.60 29.10 -43.53
C PRO A 192 26.43 30.53 -44.07
N PRO A 193 27.32 31.48 -43.73
CA PRO A 193 27.18 32.86 -44.17
C PRO A 193 27.16 32.91 -45.71
N VAL A 194 26.07 33.43 -46.27
CA VAL A 194 25.93 33.66 -47.71
C VAL A 194 26.74 34.91 -48.05
N ILE A 195 27.95 34.73 -48.58
CA ILE A 195 28.78 35.82 -49.08
C ILE A 195 28.30 36.15 -50.50
N PHE A 196 27.59 37.28 -50.64
CA PHE A 196 27.22 37.79 -51.96
C PHE A 196 28.42 38.52 -52.59
N THR A 197 29.05 37.91 -53.59
CA THR A 197 30.02 38.60 -54.43
C THR A 197 29.28 39.30 -55.58
N SER A 198 29.04 40.60 -55.46
CA SER A 198 28.58 41.40 -56.60
C SER A 198 29.76 41.69 -57.53
N GLN A 199 29.84 41.00 -58.67
CA GLN A 199 30.71 41.39 -59.77
C GLN A 199 30.06 42.58 -60.49
N PRO A 200 30.71 43.75 -60.62
CA PRO A 200 30.16 44.87 -61.37
C PRO A 200 30.10 44.54 -62.86
N HIS A 201 28.93 44.72 -63.48
CA HIS A 201 28.76 44.55 -64.91
C HIS A 201 29.61 45.58 -65.67
N GLN A 202 30.62 45.10 -66.40
CA GLN A 202 31.35 45.90 -67.38
C GLN A 202 30.43 46.15 -68.58
N TYR A 203 29.97 47.40 -68.75
CA TYR A 203 29.35 47.83 -70.00
C TYR A 203 30.43 47.99 -71.07
N ARG A 204 30.24 47.33 -72.21
CA ARG A 204 31.09 47.42 -73.40
C ARG A 204 30.48 48.46 -74.33
N GLU A 205 31.21 49.56 -74.54
CA GLU A 205 30.99 50.50 -75.66
C GLU A 205 31.69 50.00 -76.93
#